data_AF-A0A4Y9ESI6-F1
#
_entry.id   AF-A0A4Y9ESI6-F1
#
_cell.length_a   1.000
_cell.length_b   1.000
_cell.length_c   1.000
_cell.angle_alpha   90.00
_cell.angle_beta   90.00
_cell.angle_gamma   90.00
#
_symmetry.space_group_name_H-M   'P 1'
#
loop_
_entity.id
_entity.type
_entity.pdbx_description
1 polymer ?
#
loop_
_entity_poly.entity_id
_entity_poly.type
_entity_poly.pdbx_seq_one_letter_code
_entity_poly.pdbx_strand_id
1 'polypeptide(L)' 'MFARLFVDHPASVGETYFQHMGESLKIGGRLLLAALGCVVHAFVPGWCKTTGSTAILTLHKEVMPRRFDQPTF' A
#
# COMPACT_ATOMS: atom_id res chain seq x y z
N MET A 1 -15.16 -20.42 -0.63
CA MET A 1 -14.51 -19.27 -1.31
C MET A 1 -14.29 -18.11 -0.33
N PHE A 2 -15.32 -17.67 0.41
CA PHE A 2 -15.21 -16.62 1.43
C PHE A 2 -14.16 -16.91 2.52
N ALA A 3 -14.24 -18.07 3.19
CA ALA A 3 -13.25 -18.43 4.22
C ALA A 3 -11.81 -18.43 3.68
N ARG A 4 -11.59 -18.90 2.44
CA ARG A 4 -10.27 -18.89 1.80
C ARG A 4 -9.66 -17.50 1.63
N LEU A 5 -10.48 -16.52 1.27
CA LEU A 5 -10.02 -15.16 0.96
C LEU A 5 -9.90 -14.29 2.21
N PHE A 6 -10.76 -14.49 3.20
CA PHE A 6 -10.89 -13.60 4.35
C PHE A 6 -10.39 -14.21 5.67
N VAL A 7 -10.24 -15.53 5.74
CA VAL A 7 -9.82 -16.26 6.96
C VAL A 7 -8.52 -17.02 6.71
N ASP A 8 -8.46 -17.86 5.67
CA ASP A 8 -7.29 -18.70 5.41
C ASP A 8 -6.09 -17.88 4.92
N HIS A 9 -6.31 -16.82 4.14
CA HIS A 9 -5.22 -15.97 3.65
C HIS A 9 -4.51 -15.19 4.77
N PRO A 10 -5.20 -14.41 5.62
CA PRO A 10 -4.56 -13.77 6.78
C PRO A 10 -3.89 -14.80 7.70
N ALA A 11 -4.55 -15.94 7.94
CA ALA A 11 -3.99 -17.01 8.77
C ALA A 11 -2.71 -17.62 8.18
N SER A 12 -2.58 -17.70 6.84
CA SER A 12 -1.38 -18.22 6.16
C SER A 12 -0.14 -17.35 6.34
N VAL A 13 -0.32 -16.07 6.68
CA VAL A 13 0.76 -15.12 6.98
C VAL A 13 0.83 -14.77 8.47
N GLY A 14 0.09 -15.48 9.33
CA GLY A 14 0.10 -15.29 10.78
C GLY A 14 -0.62 -14.02 11.27
N GLU A 15 -1.47 -13.41 10.45
CA GLU A 15 -2.20 -12.19 10.77
C GLU A 15 -3.69 -12.46 11.01
N THR A 16 -4.32 -11.71 11.91
CA THR A 16 -5.79 -11.66 11.98
C THR A 16 -6.34 -10.85 10.81
N TYR A 17 -7.58 -11.12 10.40
CA TYR A 17 -8.22 -10.41 9.28
C TYR A 17 -8.15 -8.88 9.41
N PHE A 18 -8.41 -8.35 10.61
CA PHE A 18 -8.39 -6.90 10.86
C PHE A 18 -6.97 -6.31 10.83
N GLN A 19 -5.94 -7.06 11.23
CA GLN A 19 -4.55 -6.64 11.09
C GLN A 19 -4.15 -6.55 9.61
N HIS A 20 -4.44 -7.61 8.86
CA HIS A 20 -4.14 -7.67 7.42
C HIS A 20 -4.88 -6.59 6.63
N MET A 21 -6.17 -6.40 6.93
CA MET A 21 -7.00 -5.36 6.33
C MET A 21 -6.49 -3.96 6.68
N GLY A 22 -6.14 -3.69 7.94
CA GLY A 22 -5.64 -2.39 8.38
C GLY A 22 -4.34 -1.98 7.69
N GLU A 23 -3.37 -2.89 7.61
CA GLU A 23 -2.10 -2.61 6.92
C GLU A 23 -2.32 -2.44 5.40
N SER A 24 -3.18 -3.25 4.79
CA SER A 24 -3.52 -3.12 3.36
C SER A 24 -4.19 -1.77 3.04
N LEU A 25 -5.16 -1.34 3.87
CA LEU A 25 -5.84 -0.05 3.71
C LEU A 25 -4.88 1.13 3.92
N LYS A 26 -3.94 1.04 4.86
CA LYS A 26 -2.92 2.06 5.09
C LYS A 26 -1.98 2.22 3.90
N ILE A 27 -1.48 1.12 3.33
CA ILE A 27 -0.63 1.15 2.13
C ILE A 27 -1.43 1.67 0.92
N GLY A 28 -2.63 1.15 0.71
CA GLY A 28 -3.52 1.58 -0.37
C GLY A 28 -3.90 3.06 -0.30
N GLY A 29 -4.21 3.58 0.89
CA GLY A 29 -4.51 5.00 1.10
C GLY A 29 -3.34 5.91 0.75
N ARG A 30 -2.10 5.53 1.10
CA ARG A 30 -0.88 6.27 0.72
C ARG A 30 -0.64 6.26 -0.79
N LEU A 31 -0.87 5.13 -1.46
CA LEU A 31 -0.80 5.03 -2.92
C LEU A 31 -1.84 5.95 -3.60
N LEU A 32 -3.07 5.97 -3.08
CA LEU A 32 -4.13 6.83 -3.61
C LEU A 32 -3.77 8.32 -3.47
N LEU A 33 -3.27 8.74 -2.30
CA LEU A 33 -2.83 10.12 -2.09
C LEU A 33 -1.65 10.49 -2.99
N ALA A 34 -0.71 9.57 -3.20
CA ALA A 34 0.40 9.77 -4.13
C ALA A 34 -0.09 9.96 -5.57
N ALA A 35 -1.03 9.13 -6.01
CA ALA A 35 -1.64 9.24 -7.33
C ALA A 35 -2.37 10.58 -7.50
N LEU A 36 -3.18 10.99 -6.51
CA LEU A 36 -3.84 12.29 -6.51
C LEU A 36 -2.83 13.45 -6.59
N GLY A 37 -1.73 13.37 -5.83
CA GLY A 37 -0.64 14.34 -5.90
C GLY A 37 0.01 14.43 -7.28
N CYS A 38 0.24 13.29 -7.95
CA CYS A 38 0.75 13.26 -9.32
C CYS A 38 -0.25 13.86 -10.32
N VAL A 39 -1.54 13.59 -10.16
CA VAL A 39 -2.59 14.20 -10.99
C VAL A 39 -2.60 15.72 -10.80
N VAL A 40 -2.58 16.21 -9.56
CA VAL A 40 -2.49 17.65 -9.28
C VAL A 40 -1.22 18.25 -9.88
N HIS A 41 -0.08 17.56 -9.77
CA HIS A 41 1.18 18.00 -10.38
C HIS A 41 1.10 18.09 -11.92
N ALA A 42 0.37 17.18 -12.57
CA ALA A 42 0.19 17.22 -14.02
C ALA A 42 -0.56 18.49 -14.49
N PHE A 43 -1.52 18.98 -13.71
CA PHE A 43 -2.25 20.22 -14.01
C PHE A 43 -1.55 21.47 -13.47
N VAL A 44 -0.91 21.36 -12.30
CA VAL A 44 -0.23 22.46 -11.61
C VAL A 44 1.15 21.98 -11.14
N PRO A 45 2.17 22.03 -12.01
CA PRO A 45 3.50 21.50 -11.72
C PRO A 45 4.14 22.07 -10.45
N GLY A 46 3.78 23.29 -10.08
CA GLY A 46 4.30 23.97 -8.90
C GLY A 46 3.83 23.42 -7.55
N TRP A 47 2.69 22.71 -7.49
CA TRP A 47 2.02 22.38 -6.22
C TRP A 47 2.58 21.10 -5.56
N CYS A 48 2.71 20.02 -6.33
CA CYS A 48 3.04 18.68 -5.82
C CYS A 48 4.38 18.13 -6.36
N LYS A 49 5.42 18.97 -6.43
CA LYS A 49 6.70 18.67 -7.10
C LYS A 49 7.37 17.37 -6.65
N THR A 50 7.32 17.05 -5.36
CA THR A 50 8.02 15.89 -4.78
C THR A 50 7.07 14.81 -4.28
N THR A 51 5.75 15.02 -4.33
CA THR A 51 4.75 14.14 -3.74
C THR A 51 4.84 12.72 -4.27
N GLY A 52 4.96 12.54 -5.59
CA GLY A 52 5.10 11.22 -6.20
C GLY A 52 6.38 10.51 -5.78
N SER A 53 7.54 11.15 -5.98
CA SER A 53 8.84 10.55 -5.66
C SER A 53 8.99 10.22 -4.18
N THR A 54 8.57 11.13 -3.29
CA THR A 54 8.62 10.91 -1.83
C THR A 54 7.70 9.76 -1.42
N ALA A 55 6.50 9.65 -2.02
CA ALA A 55 5.59 8.56 -1.73
C ALA A 55 6.16 7.20 -2.19
N ILE A 56 6.70 7.12 -3.41
CA ILE A 56 7.33 5.89 -3.93
C ILE A 56 8.48 5.45 -3.03
N LEU A 57 9.39 6.36 -2.66
CA LEU A 57 10.53 6.03 -1.80
C LEU A 57 10.10 5.57 -0.41
N THR A 58 9.09 6.22 0.16
CA THR A 58 8.55 5.85 1.48
C THR A 58 7.88 4.48 1.43
N LEU A 59 7.01 4.26 0.44
CA LEU A 59 6.30 2.99 0.25
C LEU A 59 7.28 1.85 -0.05
N HIS A 60 8.30 2.09 -0.87
CA HIS A 60 9.34 1.11 -1.13
C HIS A 60 10.05 0.69 0.15
N LYS A 61 10.45 1.64 1.01
CA LYS A 61 11.08 1.33 2.31
C LYS A 61 10.18 0.51 3.23
N GLU A 62 8.88 0.77 3.20
CA GLU A 62 7.90 0.11 4.06
C GLU A 62 7.51 -1.29 3.56
N VAL A 63 7.39 -1.49 2.24
CA VAL A 63 6.94 -2.76 1.64
C VAL A 63 8.10 -3.70 1.33
N MET A 64 9.28 -3.18 0.96
CA MET A 64 10.43 -4.00 0.56
C MET A 64 10.82 -5.07 1.61
N PRO A 65 10.83 -4.79 2.92
CA PRO A 65 11.11 -5.82 3.93
C PRO A 65 10.10 -6.97 3.91
N ARG A 66 8.82 -6.69 3.62
CA ARG A 66 7.72 -7.67 3.62
C ARG A 66 7.69 -8.55 2.36
N ARG A 67 8.39 -8.15 1.29
CA ARG A 67 8.47 -8.90 0.03
C ARG A 67 9.01 -10.33 0.20
N PHE A 68 9.79 -10.57 1.25
CA PHE A 68 10.36 -11.89 1.55
C PHE A 68 9.51 -12.71 2.54
N ASP A 69 8.56 -12.07 3.23
CA ASP A 69 7.73 -12.69 4.27
C ASP A 69 6.28 -12.96 3.81
N GLN A 70 5.84 -12.37 2.69
CA GLN A 70 4.47 -12.54 2.18
C GLN A 70 4.46 -13.22 0.81
N PRO A 71 3.61 -14.25 0.59
CA PRO A 71 3.36 -14.77 -0.74
C PRO A 71 2.69 -13.65 -1.54
N THR A 72 3.42 -13.11 -2.51
CA THR A 72 2.92 -12.07 -3.40
C THR A 72 1.74 -12.61 -4.22
N PHE A 73 0.57 -11.98 -4.04
CA PHE A 73 -0.68 -12.05 -4.82
C PHE A 73 -1.04 -13.40 -5.48
#